data_AF-A0A3M0ZH55-F1
#
_entry.id   AF-A0A3M0ZH55-F1
#
_cell.length_a   1.000
_cell.length_b   1.000
_cell.length_c   1.000
_cell.angle_alpha   90.00
_cell.angle_beta   90.00
_cell.angle_gamma   90.00
#
_symmetry.space_group_name_H-M   'P 1'
#
loop_
_entity.id
_entity.type
_entity.pdbx_description
1 polymer ?
#
loop_
_entity_poly.entity_id
_entity_poly.type
_entity_poly.pdbx_seq_one_letter_code
_entity_poly.pdbx_strand_id
1 'polypeptide(L)'
;MIVPDYAAPAAVLVPHFYSDLTPLLEEIAVRTARTTGVILLTREPALTEAFLAVQPDRKRYRVVTAPFDSPWLRDRAPVAVRTRAGMRWFVPRYRYQGRPRDNRLFWRILARGHPVLPVPYLPGGNLVVGARGLVFVSRDVLRDNGLDEPGLHRHGAA
;
A
#
# COMPACT_ATOMS: atom_id res chain seq x y z
N MET A 1 1.36 -15.28 7.72
CA MET A 1 1.37 -15.43 6.25
C MET A 1 1.09 -14.10 5.61
N ILE A 2 1.95 -13.62 4.71
CA ILE A 2 1.68 -12.40 3.94
C ILE A 2 0.45 -12.64 3.07
N VAL A 3 -0.45 -11.66 3.00
CA VAL A 3 -1.65 -11.74 2.16
C VAL A 3 -1.25 -11.44 0.72
N PRO A 4 -1.58 -12.32 -0.24
CA PRO A 4 -1.23 -12.09 -1.63
C PRO A 4 -2.15 -11.07 -2.30
N ASP A 5 -1.64 -10.43 -3.36
CA ASP A 5 -2.39 -9.40 -4.11
C ASP A 5 -3.61 -9.92 -4.83
N TYR A 6 -3.63 -11.21 -5.18
CA TYR A 6 -4.79 -11.86 -5.79
C TYR A 6 -5.90 -12.19 -4.76
N ALA A 7 -5.66 -11.98 -3.46
CA ALA A 7 -6.73 -12.09 -2.48
C ALA A 7 -7.66 -10.87 -2.61
N ALA A 8 -8.96 -11.12 -2.71
CA ALA A 8 -9.96 -10.06 -2.82
C ALA A 8 -9.84 -9.07 -1.64
N PRO A 9 -9.54 -7.79 -1.89
CA PRO A 9 -9.42 -6.81 -0.82
C PRO A 9 -10.79 -6.30 -0.37
N ALA A 10 -10.90 -5.85 0.87
CA ALA A 10 -12.12 -5.16 1.34
C ALA A 10 -12.25 -3.76 0.71
N ALA A 11 -11.12 -3.11 0.43
CA ALA A 11 -11.05 -1.84 -0.26
C ALA A 11 -9.72 -1.66 -1.00
N VAL A 12 -9.73 -0.85 -2.06
CA VAL A 12 -8.53 -0.40 -2.79
C VAL A 12 -8.29 1.06 -2.47
N LEU A 13 -7.05 1.42 -2.17
CA LEU A 13 -6.64 2.80 -1.96
C LEU A 13 -6.17 3.40 -3.29
N VAL A 14 -6.77 4.53 -3.68
CA VAL A 14 -6.49 5.23 -4.93
C VAL A 14 -6.04 6.66 -4.59
N PRO A 15 -4.84 7.11 -5.02
CA PRO A 15 -4.46 8.51 -4.88
C PRO A 15 -5.36 9.39 -5.74
N HIS A 16 -5.85 10.49 -5.17
CA HIS A 16 -6.74 11.42 -5.84
C HIS A 16 -6.28 12.86 -5.58
N PHE A 17 -5.61 13.44 -6.57
CA PHE A 17 -4.95 14.73 -6.48
C PHE A 17 -4.77 15.35 -7.87
N TYR A 18 -4.39 16.63 -7.95
CA TYR A 18 -4.11 17.25 -9.25
C TYR A 18 -2.84 16.66 -9.87
N SER A 19 -3.01 15.96 -10.99
CA SER A 19 -1.95 15.45 -11.85
C SER A 19 -2.48 15.20 -13.27
N ASP A 20 -1.58 14.94 -14.20
CA ASP A 20 -1.91 14.43 -15.54
C ASP A 20 -2.60 13.06 -15.50
N LEU A 21 -2.43 12.29 -14.42
CA LEU A 21 -3.02 10.97 -14.22
C LEU A 21 -4.40 10.99 -13.56
N THR A 22 -4.91 12.15 -13.15
CA THR A 22 -6.19 12.25 -12.42
C THR A 22 -7.34 11.54 -13.14
N PRO A 23 -7.57 11.72 -14.45
CA PRO A 23 -8.67 11.03 -15.14
C PRO A 23 -8.54 9.49 -15.09
N LEU A 24 -7.31 8.97 -15.20
CA LEU A 24 -7.05 7.54 -15.12
C LEU A 24 -7.29 7.00 -13.70
N LEU A 25 -6.85 7.74 -12.68
CA LEU A 25 -7.04 7.36 -11.28
C LEU A 25 -8.53 7.38 -10.89
N GLU A 26 -9.27 8.39 -11.36
CA GLU A 26 -10.72 8.46 -11.22
C GLU A 26 -11.42 7.27 -11.91
N GLU A 27 -11.00 6.91 -13.13
CA GLU A 27 -11.54 5.74 -13.83
C GLU A 27 -11.29 4.43 -13.06
N ILE A 28 -10.08 4.24 -12.52
CA ILE A 28 -9.75 3.10 -11.67
C ILE A 28 -10.67 3.07 -10.44
N ALA A 29 -10.88 4.21 -9.78
CA ALA A 29 -11.76 4.31 -8.63
C ALA A 29 -13.21 3.94 -8.99
N VAL A 30 -13.75 4.48 -10.10
CA VAL A 30 -15.12 4.18 -10.57
C VAL A 30 -15.29 2.70 -10.90
N ARG A 31 -14.35 2.11 -11.65
CA ARG A 31 -14.41 0.69 -12.02
C ARG A 31 -14.31 -0.21 -10.80
N THR A 32 -13.44 0.14 -9.85
CA THR A 32 -13.24 -0.63 -8.61
C THR A 32 -14.46 -0.57 -7.69
N ALA A 33 -15.09 0.60 -7.56
CA ALA A 33 -16.26 0.83 -6.72
C ALA A 33 -17.47 -0.07 -7.07
N ARG A 34 -17.52 -0.63 -8.28
CA ARG A 34 -18.56 -1.56 -8.73
C ARG A 34 -18.59 -2.86 -7.91
N THR A 35 -17.44 -3.30 -7.41
CA THR A 35 -17.31 -4.59 -6.70
C THR A 35 -16.66 -4.46 -5.33
N THR A 36 -15.80 -3.46 -5.14
CA THR A 36 -14.91 -3.34 -3.98
C THR A 36 -15.01 -1.93 -3.39
N GLY A 37 -14.77 -1.78 -2.08
CA GLY A 37 -14.69 -0.45 -1.48
C GLY A 37 -13.52 0.35 -2.06
N VAL A 38 -13.64 1.68 -2.08
CA VAL A 38 -12.56 2.56 -2.55
C VAL A 38 -12.22 3.55 -1.45
N ILE A 39 -10.92 3.68 -1.17
CA ILE A 39 -10.38 4.73 -0.30
C ILE A 39 -9.67 5.74 -1.20
N LEU A 40 -10.23 6.93 -1.34
CA LEU A 40 -9.58 8.04 -2.02
C LEU A 40 -8.61 8.70 -1.05
N LEU A 41 -7.31 8.59 -1.34
CA LEU A 41 -6.27 9.32 -0.62
C LEU A 41 -6.06 10.67 -1.31
N THR A 42 -6.39 11.77 -0.65
CA THR A 42 -6.31 13.10 -1.26
C THR A 42 -5.48 14.08 -0.46
N ARG A 43 -4.86 15.03 -1.16
CA ARG A 43 -4.31 16.26 -0.58
C ARG A 43 -5.10 17.51 -1.03
N GLU A 44 -6.16 17.33 -1.84
CA GLU A 44 -7.03 18.36 -2.39
C GLU A 44 -8.51 17.99 -2.14
N PRO A 45 -9.05 18.29 -0.95
CA PRO A 45 -10.42 17.91 -0.58
C PRO A 45 -11.48 18.41 -1.55
N ALA A 46 -11.36 19.64 -2.06
CA ALA A 46 -12.36 20.22 -2.98
C ALA A 46 -12.46 19.44 -4.31
N LEU A 47 -11.33 19.02 -4.88
CA LEU A 47 -11.30 18.17 -6.07
C LEU A 47 -12.00 16.83 -5.80
N THR A 48 -11.68 16.21 -4.65
CA THR A 48 -12.27 14.93 -4.24
C THR A 48 -13.78 15.03 -4.00
N GLU A 49 -14.24 16.10 -3.36
CA GLU A 49 -15.67 16.32 -3.15
C GLU A 49 -16.41 16.54 -4.49
N ALA A 50 -15.82 17.29 -5.42
CA ALA A 50 -16.39 17.49 -6.75
C ALA A 50 -16.51 16.16 -7.52
N PHE A 51 -15.46 15.33 -7.51
CA PHE A 51 -15.50 13.99 -8.09
C PHE A 51 -16.58 13.13 -7.45
N LEU A 52 -16.68 13.12 -6.11
CA LEU A 52 -17.67 12.33 -5.37
C LEU A 52 -19.11 12.79 -5.56
N ALA A 53 -19.34 14.08 -5.79
CA ALA A 53 -20.67 14.65 -5.96
C ALA A 53 -21.42 14.06 -7.16
N VAL A 54 -20.70 13.60 -8.18
CA VAL A 54 -21.28 13.02 -9.40
C VAL A 54 -21.31 11.48 -9.41
N GLN A 55 -20.83 10.83 -8.36
CA GLN A 55 -20.81 9.36 -8.29
C GLN A 55 -22.16 8.77 -7.85
N PRO A 56 -22.68 7.74 -8.55
CA PRO A 56 -23.98 7.16 -8.23
C PRO A 56 -24.02 6.38 -6.90
N ASP A 57 -22.88 5.82 -6.46
CA ASP A 57 -22.80 4.99 -5.24
C ASP A 57 -21.76 5.53 -4.26
N ARG A 58 -22.00 6.75 -3.72
CA ARG A 58 -21.08 7.46 -2.81
C ARG A 58 -20.68 6.64 -1.58
N LYS A 59 -21.54 5.73 -1.10
CA LYS A 59 -21.24 4.87 0.06
C LYS A 59 -20.11 3.86 -0.18
N ARG A 60 -19.73 3.60 -1.45
CA ARG A 60 -18.57 2.77 -1.81
C ARG A 60 -17.24 3.45 -1.54
N TYR A 61 -17.26 4.77 -1.37
CA TYR A 61 -16.07 5.58 -1.22
C TYR A 61 -15.87 5.99 0.24
N ARG A 62 -14.59 6.05 0.63
CA ARG A 62 -14.12 6.70 1.85
C ARG A 62 -12.98 7.64 1.48
N VAL A 63 -12.89 8.77 2.15
CA VAL A 63 -11.85 9.77 1.89
C VAL A 63 -10.87 9.77 3.06
N VAL A 64 -9.58 9.74 2.73
CA VAL A 64 -8.50 9.98 3.67
C VAL A 64 -7.72 11.19 3.16
N THR A 65 -7.68 12.24 3.97
CA THR A 65 -6.92 13.45 3.63
C THR A 65 -5.55 13.40 4.29
N ALA A 66 -4.50 13.36 3.48
CA ALA A 66 -3.13 13.41 3.97
C ALA A 66 -2.16 13.93 2.89
N PRO A 67 -1.05 14.57 3.29
CA PRO A 67 -0.03 15.01 2.33
C PRO A 67 0.80 13.82 1.83
N PHE A 68 1.02 13.76 0.51
CA PHE A 68 1.89 12.79 -0.18
C PHE A 68 2.57 13.45 -1.40
N ASP A 69 3.68 12.87 -1.84
CA ASP A 69 4.55 13.39 -2.90
C ASP A 69 4.26 12.76 -4.26
N SER A 70 3.86 11.48 -4.31
CA SER A 70 3.69 10.77 -5.57
C SER A 70 2.50 9.81 -5.60
N PRO A 71 1.99 9.45 -6.79
CA PRO A 71 0.96 8.42 -6.93
C PRO A 71 1.48 7.00 -6.65
N TRP A 72 2.80 6.80 -6.51
CA TRP A 72 3.43 5.47 -6.38
C TRP A 72 3.42 5.00 -4.93
N LEU A 73 2.20 4.93 -4.37
CA LEU A 73 1.98 4.60 -2.97
C LEU A 73 2.34 3.14 -2.66
N ARG A 74 2.21 2.26 -3.65
CA ARG A 74 2.43 0.81 -3.51
C ARG A 74 3.81 0.47 -2.95
N ASP A 75 4.85 1.22 -3.32
CA ASP A 75 6.21 0.96 -2.86
C ASP A 75 6.44 1.22 -1.38
N ARG A 76 5.58 2.04 -0.76
CA ARG A 76 5.63 2.38 0.67
C ARG A 76 4.41 1.89 1.43
N ALA A 77 3.50 1.21 0.72
CA ALA A 77 2.27 0.70 1.28
C ALA A 77 2.57 -0.38 2.33
N PRO A 78 1.75 -0.46 3.39
CA PRO A 78 1.90 -1.51 4.38
C PRO A 78 1.59 -2.87 3.77
N VAL A 79 2.37 -3.86 4.17
CA VAL A 79 2.18 -5.26 3.80
C VAL A 79 1.23 -5.90 4.81
N ALA A 80 0.13 -6.47 4.31
CA ALA A 80 -0.83 -7.20 5.12
C ALA A 80 -0.30 -8.60 5.45
N VAL A 81 -0.39 -9.00 6.72
CA VAL A 81 0.02 -10.32 7.20
C VAL A 81 -1.07 -10.90 8.09
N ARG A 82 -1.55 -12.08 7.72
CA ARG A 82 -2.45 -12.88 8.53
C ARG A 82 -1.66 -13.63 9.60
N THR A 83 -2.02 -13.41 10.86
CA THR A 83 -1.48 -14.10 12.05
C THR A 83 -2.56 -14.90 12.76
N ARG A 84 -2.21 -15.73 13.76
CA ARG A 84 -3.20 -16.43 14.61
C ARG A 84 -4.14 -15.45 15.34
N ALA A 85 -3.64 -14.26 15.69
CA ALA A 85 -4.41 -13.20 16.35
C ALA A 85 -5.18 -12.29 15.37
N GLY A 86 -5.22 -12.63 14.07
CA GLY A 86 -5.88 -11.85 13.03
C GLY A 86 -4.91 -11.09 12.11
N MET A 87 -5.45 -10.10 11.39
CA MET A 87 -4.70 -9.32 10.41
C MET A 87 -3.78 -8.31 11.10
N ARG A 88 -2.52 -8.26 10.67
CA ARG A 88 -1.54 -7.24 11.05
C ARG A 88 -1.03 -6.55 9.80
N TRP A 89 -0.64 -5.28 9.96
CA TRP A 89 -0.03 -4.51 8.88
C TRP A 89 1.38 -4.12 9.28
N PHE A 90 2.27 -4.23 8.32
CA PHE A 90 3.69 -4.00 8.47
C PHE A 90 4.12 -2.91 7.50
N VAL A 91 4.66 -1.81 8.02
CA VAL A 91 5.11 -0.71 7.16
C VAL A 91 6.59 -0.94 6.82
N PRO A 92 6.95 -1.16 5.54
CA PRO A 92 8.34 -1.27 5.14
C PRO A 92 9.05 0.06 5.37
N ARG A 93 10.32 0.00 5.76
CA ARG A 93 11.19 1.19 5.72
C ARG A 93 11.61 1.42 4.27
N TYR A 94 11.75 2.69 3.88
CA TYR A 94 12.18 3.08 2.55
C TYR A 94 13.45 3.92 2.66
N ARG A 95 14.49 3.58 1.89
CA ARG A 95 15.79 4.25 1.97
C ARG A 95 15.83 5.59 1.23
N TYR A 96 15.12 5.70 0.11
CA TYR A 96 15.12 6.91 -0.70
C TYR A 96 14.40 8.06 0.01
N GLN A 97 15.12 9.15 0.22
CA GLN A 97 14.63 10.33 0.94
C GLN A 97 13.97 11.39 0.05
N GLY A 98 14.00 11.24 -1.29
CA GLY A 98 13.43 12.23 -2.21
C GLY A 98 11.90 12.32 -2.23
N ARG A 99 11.19 11.50 -1.45
CA ARG A 99 9.72 11.56 -1.23
C ARG A 99 9.40 11.45 0.27
N PRO A 100 9.73 12.48 1.06
CA PRO A 100 9.66 12.41 2.52
C PRO A 100 8.23 12.31 3.05
N ARG A 101 7.22 12.81 2.33
CA ARG A 101 5.81 12.69 2.71
C ARG A 101 5.32 11.27 2.50
N ASP A 102 5.66 10.66 1.36
CA ASP A 102 5.31 9.26 1.10
C ASP A 102 5.92 8.33 2.16
N ASN A 103 7.17 8.58 2.58
CA ASN A 103 7.86 7.78 3.60
C ASN A 103 7.18 7.82 4.98
N ARG A 104 6.38 8.86 5.26
CA ARG A 104 5.68 9.07 6.55
C ARG A 104 4.18 8.83 6.46
N LEU A 105 3.64 8.73 5.25
CA LEU A 105 2.20 8.70 4.99
C LEU A 105 1.50 7.60 5.79
N PHE A 106 1.93 6.35 5.61
CA PHE A 106 1.27 5.20 6.23
C PHE A 106 1.51 5.10 7.73
N TRP A 107 2.58 5.70 8.25
CA TRP A 107 2.76 5.87 9.70
C TRP A 107 1.72 6.80 10.33
N ARG A 108 1.10 7.69 9.53
CA ARG A 108 0.12 8.67 10.01
C ARG A 108 -1.32 8.24 9.79
N ILE A 109 -1.63 7.61 8.66
CA ILE A 109 -3.02 7.33 8.27
C ILE A 109 -3.54 5.97 8.77
N LEU A 110 -2.66 5.09 9.24
CA LEU A 110 -3.10 3.80 9.74
C LEU A 110 -3.66 3.90 11.17
N ALA A 111 -4.76 3.19 11.41
CA ALA A 111 -5.56 3.32 12.63
C ALA A 111 -4.98 2.63 13.88
N ARG A 112 -3.89 1.85 13.79
CA ARG A 112 -3.34 1.08 14.93
C ARG A 112 -1.83 1.24 15.01
N GLY A 113 -1.22 0.92 16.16
CA GLY A 113 0.24 0.80 16.25
C GLY A 113 0.73 -0.35 15.36
N HIS A 114 1.71 -0.09 14.49
CA HIS A 114 2.22 -1.05 13.54
C HIS A 114 3.64 -1.51 13.90
N PRO A 115 3.88 -2.83 14.02
CA PRO A 115 5.24 -3.32 14.13
C PRO A 115 6.00 -3.01 12.84
N VAL A 116 7.19 -2.43 12.99
CA VAL A 116 8.17 -2.29 11.90
C VAL A 116 8.68 -3.71 11.58
N LEU A 117 8.78 -4.08 10.29
CA LEU A 117 9.50 -5.31 9.94
C LEU A 117 10.98 -5.19 10.31
N PRO A 118 11.63 -6.30 10.70
CA PRO A 118 13.08 -6.34 10.83
C PRO A 118 13.80 -6.17 9.48
N VAL A 119 13.07 -6.21 8.36
CA VAL A 119 13.59 -5.95 7.01
C VAL A 119 13.49 -4.45 6.72
N PRO A 120 14.63 -3.73 6.65
CA PRO A 120 14.65 -2.26 6.53
C PRO A 120 14.33 -1.74 5.13
N TYR A 121 14.23 -2.58 4.10
CA TYR A 121 13.83 -2.14 2.76
C TYR A 121 13.02 -3.21 2.02
N LEU A 122 11.75 -2.94 1.76
CA LEU A 122 10.90 -3.85 0.99
C LEU A 122 9.85 -3.06 0.20
N PRO A 123 10.18 -2.56 -1.00
CA PRO A 123 9.22 -1.91 -1.86
C PRO A 123 8.08 -2.86 -2.20
N GLY A 124 6.84 -2.47 -1.93
CA GLY A 124 5.67 -3.30 -2.24
C GLY A 124 5.49 -3.59 -3.73
N GLY A 125 6.08 -2.79 -4.64
CA GLY A 125 6.14 -3.08 -6.07
C GLY A 125 7.12 -4.20 -6.45
N ASN A 126 8.11 -4.49 -5.59
CA ASN A 126 9.09 -5.56 -5.80
C ASN A 126 8.75 -6.82 -4.99
N LEU A 127 7.55 -6.89 -4.40
CA LEU A 127 7.10 -7.98 -3.56
C LEU A 127 5.96 -8.74 -4.25
N VAL A 128 6.20 -9.97 -4.66
CA VAL A 128 5.15 -10.86 -5.18
C VAL A 128 5.00 -12.05 -4.24
N VAL A 129 3.80 -12.21 -3.68
CA VAL A 129 3.51 -13.25 -2.69
C VAL A 129 2.89 -14.44 -3.40
N GLY A 130 3.55 -15.58 -3.31
CA GLY A 130 3.09 -16.86 -3.82
C GLY A 130 2.29 -17.66 -2.79
N ALA A 131 1.87 -18.86 -3.18
CA ALA A 131 1.20 -19.79 -2.29
C ALA A 131 2.13 -20.24 -1.15
N ARG A 132 1.52 -20.66 -0.02
CA ARG A 132 2.22 -21.31 1.11
C ARG A 132 3.35 -20.49 1.74
N GLY A 133 3.27 -19.16 1.67
CA GLY A 133 4.26 -18.27 2.28
C GLY A 133 5.53 -18.06 1.45
N LEU A 134 5.54 -18.50 0.18
CA LEU A 134 6.58 -18.14 -0.77
C LEU A 134 6.48 -16.65 -1.12
N VAL A 135 7.64 -16.01 -1.29
CA VAL A 135 7.76 -14.62 -1.66
C VAL A 135 8.86 -14.49 -2.70
N PHE A 136 8.55 -13.80 -3.79
CA PHE A 136 9.50 -13.43 -4.82
C PHE A 136 9.82 -11.95 -4.68
N VAL A 137 11.12 -11.64 -4.67
CA VAL A 137 11.65 -10.28 -4.69
C VAL A 137 12.75 -10.18 -5.73
N SER A 138 13.00 -8.95 -6.22
CA SER A 138 14.16 -8.72 -7.08
C SER A 138 15.47 -8.89 -6.27
N ARG A 139 16.55 -9.25 -6.97
CA ARG A 139 17.89 -9.35 -6.35
C ARG A 139 18.35 -8.02 -5.74
N ASP A 140 17.90 -6.90 -6.31
CA ASP A 140 18.19 -5.56 -5.79
C ASP A 140 17.66 -5.38 -4.37
N VAL A 141 16.47 -5.92 -4.06
CA VAL A 141 15.93 -5.89 -2.69
C VAL A 141 16.85 -6.65 -1.73
N LEU A 142 17.37 -7.81 -2.12
CA LEU A 142 18.28 -8.58 -1.25
C LEU A 142 19.59 -7.81 -1.00
N ARG A 143 20.22 -7.33 -2.06
CA ARG A 143 21.43 -6.49 -2.00
C ARG A 143 21.22 -5.23 -1.17
N ASP A 144 20.09 -4.55 -1.36
CA ASP A 144 19.75 -3.35 -0.61
C ASP A 144 19.54 -3.64 0.89
N ASN A 145 19.24 -4.87 1.28
CA ASN A 145 19.19 -5.28 2.68
C ASN A 145 20.51 -5.88 3.20
N GLY A 146 21.57 -5.91 2.40
CA GLY A 146 22.85 -6.56 2.75
C GLY A 146 22.73 -8.08 2.86
N LEU A 147 21.80 -8.67 2.10
CA LEU A 147 21.59 -10.10 2.00
C LEU A 147 22.26 -10.59 0.72
N ASP A 148 23.57 -10.85 0.80
CA ASP A 148 24.43 -11.01 -0.38
C ASP A 148 24.50 -12.44 -0.94
N GLU A 149 23.78 -13.42 -0.35
CA GLU A 149 23.72 -14.79 -0.87
C GLU A 149 22.32 -15.42 -0.76
N PRO A 150 21.98 -16.42 -1.61
CA PRO A 150 20.78 -17.23 -1.48
C PRO A 150 20.89 -18.20 -0.28
N GLY A 151 21.10 -17.65 0.91
CA GLY A 151 20.89 -18.35 2.17
C GLY A 151 19.39 -18.44 2.41
N LEU A 152 18.89 -19.64 2.65
CA LEU A 152 17.50 -19.86 3.06
C LEU A 152 17.30 -19.23 4.45
N HIS A 153 16.95 -17.94 4.50
CA HIS A 153 16.71 -17.23 5.76
C HIS A 153 15.39 -17.71 6.37
N ARG A 154 15.46 -18.85 7.10
CA ARG A 154 14.35 -19.34 7.92
C ARG A 154 14.23 -18.48 9.16
N HIS A 155 13.32 -17.52 9.15
CA HIS A 155 12.79 -16.99 10.42
C HIS A 155 11.84 -18.04 11.00
N GLY A 156 12.40 -18.93 11.81
CA GLY A 156 11.65 -19.88 12.61
C GLY A 156 10.69 -19.15 13.55
N ALA A 157 9.47 -19.65 13.63
CA ALA A 157 8.57 -19.36 14.74
C ALA A 157 9.21 -19.92 16.01
N ALA A 158 9.61 -19.02 16.92
CA ALA A 158 9.70 -19.33 18.34
C ALA A 158 8.30 -19.22 18.95
#